data_AF-A0A5N5SR17-F1
#
_entry.id   AF-A0A5N5SR17-F1
#
_cell.length_a   1.000
_cell.length_b   1.000
_cell.length_c   1.000
_cell.angle_alpha   90.00
_cell.angle_beta   90.00
_cell.angle_gamma   90.00
#
_symmetry.space_group_name_H-M   'P 1'
#
loop_
_entity.id
_entity.type
_entity.pdbx_description
1 polymer ?
#
loop_
_entity_poly.entity_id
_entity_poly.type
_entity_poly.pdbx_seq_one_letter_code
_entity_poly.pdbx_strand_id
1 'polypeptide(L)'
;MSWELEKYRTKFESEEHWNLKREFMEAHKDRFSEERLICLAQVFVNMQLLRCKYPDDVMKQVSVLAKDVGVDYKSKQKQRLQRTFVRASDAANAKVTGAKKLRT
;
A
#
# COMPACT_ATOMS: atom_id res chain seq x y z
N MET A 1 17.64 18.14 -10.72
CA MET A 1 18.71 17.17 -10.42
C MET A 1 18.22 15.77 -10.77
N SER A 2 18.85 15.02 -11.68
CA SER A 2 18.44 13.64 -12.02
C SER A 2 19.30 12.63 -11.26
N TRP A 3 18.95 12.38 -10.00
CA TRP A 3 19.51 11.24 -9.26
C TRP A 3 18.74 9.97 -9.68
N GLU A 4 19.46 8.86 -9.80
CA GLU A 4 18.92 7.62 -10.34
C GLU A 4 18.22 6.83 -9.24
N LEU A 5 16.89 6.74 -9.30
CA LEU A 5 16.09 6.08 -8.27
C LEU A 5 16.46 4.59 -8.11
N GLU A 6 16.84 3.89 -9.18
CA GLU A 6 17.10 2.45 -9.13
C GLU A 6 18.24 2.08 -8.17
N LYS A 7 19.15 3.03 -7.86
CA LYS A 7 20.23 2.84 -6.88
C LYS A 7 19.73 2.55 -5.46
N TYR A 8 18.51 2.96 -5.12
CA TYR A 8 17.95 2.76 -3.77
C TYR A 8 17.11 1.49 -3.64
N ARG A 9 16.99 0.71 -4.72
CA ARG A 9 16.36 -0.61 -4.67
C ARG A 9 17.30 -1.59 -4.00
N THR A 10 16.79 -2.35 -3.03
CA THR A 10 17.56 -3.44 -2.42
C THR A 10 17.25 -4.79 -3.06
N LYS A 11 18.25 -5.67 -3.19
CA LYS A 11 18.13 -6.97 -3.87
C LYS A 11 17.04 -7.86 -3.28
N PHE A 12 16.80 -7.75 -1.98
CA PHE A 12 15.86 -8.58 -1.23
C PHE A 12 14.50 -7.89 -1.03
N GLU A 13 14.28 -6.74 -1.67
CA GLU A 13 13.03 -5.99 -1.61
C GLU A 13 12.02 -6.62 -2.58
N SER A 14 10.79 -6.85 -2.12
CA SER A 14 9.72 -7.30 -3.01
C SER A 14 9.37 -6.22 -4.03
N GLU A 15 8.86 -6.62 -5.20
CA GLU A 15 8.46 -5.65 -6.22
C GLU A 15 7.37 -4.69 -5.74
N GLU A 16 6.43 -5.18 -4.93
CA GLU A 16 5.38 -4.34 -4.32
C GLU A 16 5.98 -3.26 -3.41
N HIS A 17 6.98 -3.61 -2.60
CA HIS A 17 7.70 -2.68 -1.72
C HIS A 17 8.45 -1.64 -2.55
N TRP A 18 9.23 -2.09 -3.55
CA TRP A 18 10.01 -1.21 -4.41
C TRP A 18 9.13 -0.25 -5.20
N ASN A 19 8.06 -0.74 -5.83
CA ASN A 19 7.19 0.09 -6.65
C ASN A 19 6.56 1.22 -5.83
N LEU A 20 6.09 0.92 -4.60
CA LEU A 20 5.50 1.92 -3.71
C LEU A 20 6.52 2.98 -3.28
N LYS A 21 7.74 2.54 -2.95
CA LYS A 21 8.85 3.41 -2.53
C LYS A 21 9.27 4.32 -3.68
N ARG A 22 9.46 3.76 -4.88
CA ARG A 22 9.84 4.49 -6.09
C ARG A 22 8.78 5.53 -6.47
N GLU A 23 7.50 5.18 -6.45
CA GLU A 23 6.39 6.10 -6.72
C GLU A 23 6.41 7.29 -5.75
N PHE A 24 6.64 7.03 -4.45
CA PHE A 24 6.76 8.09 -3.45
C PHE A 24 7.95 9.00 -3.69
N MET A 25 9.10 8.44 -4.04
CA MET A 25 10.32 9.20 -4.34
C MET A 25 10.14 10.04 -5.61
N GLU A 26 9.57 9.48 -6.66
CA GLU A 26 9.37 10.18 -7.93
C GLU A 26 8.42 11.38 -7.80
N ALA A 27 7.34 11.23 -7.02
CA ALA A 27 6.38 12.31 -6.77
C ALA A 27 6.95 13.50 -5.97
N HIS A 28 8.06 13.31 -5.25
CA HIS A 28 8.57 14.29 -4.29
C HIS A 28 10.05 14.67 -4.51
N LYS A 29 10.70 14.13 -5.55
CA LYS A 29 12.14 14.32 -5.84
C LYS A 29 12.58 15.77 -5.98
N ASP A 30 11.67 16.66 -6.38
CA ASP A 30 11.96 18.08 -6.60
C ASP A 30 11.70 18.94 -5.36
N ARG A 31 11.13 18.37 -4.29
CA ARG A 31 10.69 19.11 -3.09
C ARG A 31 11.56 18.85 -1.86
N PHE A 32 12.34 17.77 -1.85
CA PHE A 32 13.15 17.34 -0.71
C PHE A 32 14.57 17.00 -1.15
N SER A 33 15.51 17.09 -0.22
CA SER A 33 16.85 16.53 -0.42
C SER A 33 16.77 15.01 -0.56
N GLU A 34 17.72 14.44 -1.29
CA GLU A 34 17.84 13.01 -1.58
C GLU A 34 17.77 12.17 -0.29
N GLU A 35 18.63 12.43 0.69
CA GLU A 35 18.68 11.68 1.96
C GLU A 35 17.36 11.72 2.73
N ARG A 36 16.73 12.91 2.81
CA ARG A 36 15.48 13.07 3.53
C ARG A 36 14.35 12.31 2.84
N LEU A 37 14.33 12.35 1.51
CA LEU A 37 13.30 11.71 0.72
C LEU A 37 13.39 10.18 0.80
N ILE A 38 14.59 9.61 0.74
CA ILE A 38 14.81 8.17 0.91
C ILE A 38 14.28 7.71 2.27
N CYS A 39 14.57 8.47 3.34
CA CYS A 39 14.09 8.17 4.67
C CYS A 39 12.55 8.20 4.75
N LEU A 40 11.91 9.25 4.23
CA LEU A 40 10.46 9.39 4.22
C LEU A 40 9.77 8.30 3.38
N ALA A 41 10.36 7.94 2.24
CA ALA A 41 9.85 6.86 1.40
C ALA A 41 9.89 5.52 2.13
N GLN A 42 10.98 5.22 2.84
CA GLN A 42 11.08 3.99 3.63
C GLN A 42 10.04 3.95 4.77
N VAL A 43 9.86 5.08 5.47
CA VAL A 43 8.83 5.20 6.52
C VAL A 43 7.44 4.97 5.92
N PHE A 44 7.15 5.58 4.77
CA PHE A 44 5.87 5.39 4.08
C PHE A 44 5.60 3.92 3.77
N VAL A 45 6.55 3.21 3.17
CA VAL A 45 6.31 1.81 2.82
C VAL A 45 6.22 0.92 4.05
N ASN A 46 7.03 1.15 5.08
CA ASN A 46 6.92 0.44 6.35
C ASN A 46 5.57 0.66 7.03
N MET A 47 5.02 1.88 6.99
CA MET A 47 3.69 2.18 7.51
C MET A 47 2.59 1.43 6.73
N GLN A 48 2.72 1.30 5.40
CA GLN A 48 1.68 0.66 4.58
C GLN A 48 1.75 -0.86 4.56
N LEU A 49 2.94 -1.43 4.32
CA LEU A 49 3.11 -2.87 4.15
C LEU A 49 3.31 -3.59 5.48
N LEU A 50 4.10 -2.99 6.38
CA LEU A 50 4.49 -3.62 7.66
C LEU A 50 3.67 -3.12 8.85
N ARG A 51 2.81 -2.11 8.66
CA ARG A 51 1.99 -1.46 9.70
C ARG A 51 2.82 -0.88 10.87
N CYS A 52 4.08 -0.52 10.60
CA CYS A 52 4.95 0.11 11.59
C CYS A 52 4.38 1.47 12.04
N LYS A 53 4.66 1.82 13.30
CA LYS A 53 4.34 3.12 13.90
C LYS A 53 5.61 3.91 14.12
N TYR A 54 5.49 5.22 13.95
CA TYR A 54 6.55 6.20 14.12
C TYR A 54 6.00 7.37 14.95
N PRO A 55 6.84 8.32 15.42
CA PRO A 55 6.35 9.50 16.09
C PRO A 55 5.26 10.23 15.29
N ASP A 56 4.27 10.78 15.98
CA ASP A 56 3.05 11.31 15.36
C ASP A 56 3.33 12.38 14.31
N ASP A 57 4.31 13.24 14.54
CA ASP A 57 4.67 14.31 13.60
C ASP A 57 5.19 13.74 12.26
N VAL A 58 5.98 12.67 12.32
CA VAL A 58 6.46 11.97 11.12
C VAL A 58 5.31 11.28 10.41
N MET A 59 4.45 10.58 11.16
CA MET A 59 3.28 9.91 10.57
C MET A 59 2.32 10.90 9.91
N LYS A 60 2.10 12.08 10.51
CA LYS A 60 1.30 13.16 9.92
C LYS A 60 1.96 13.68 8.64
N GLN A 61 3.25 13.99 8.68
CA GLN A 61 4.00 14.46 7.50
C GLN A 61 3.89 13.47 6.34
N VAL A 62 4.19 12.19 6.59
CA VAL A 62 4.13 11.12 5.59
C VAL A 62 2.70 10.93 5.08
N SER A 63 1.69 11.01 5.95
CA SER A 63 0.29 10.87 5.55
C SER A 63 -0.18 12.00 4.64
N VAL A 64 0.32 13.22 4.81
CA VAL A 64 0.03 14.35 3.92
C VAL A 64 0.66 14.12 2.55
N LEU A 65 1.94 13.70 2.50
CA LEU A 65 2.66 13.43 1.26
C LEU A 65 2.08 12.21 0.51
N ALA A 66 1.58 11.22 1.24
CA ALA A 66 1.00 10.00 0.68
C ALA A 66 -0.45 10.18 0.14
N LYS A 67 -1.01 11.39 0.17
CA LYS A 67 -2.34 11.63 -0.43
C LYS A 67 -2.31 11.50 -1.95
N ASP A 68 -1.21 11.97 -2.55
CA ASP A 68 -1.04 12.04 -4.00
C ASP A 68 -0.26 10.82 -4.57
N VAL A 69 0.06 9.84 -3.71
CA VAL A 69 0.87 8.65 -4.02
C VAL A 69 0.12 7.38 -3.65
N GLY A 70 0.26 6.32 -4.46
CA GLY A 70 -0.24 4.99 -4.13
C GLY A 70 -1.75 4.85 -4.33
N VAL A 71 -2.34 5.66 -5.21
CA VAL A 71 -3.76 5.53 -5.60
C VAL A 71 -3.99 4.15 -6.22
N ASP A 72 -3.07 3.71 -7.08
CA ASP A 72 -3.13 2.39 -7.73
C ASP A 72 -2.86 1.25 -6.73
N TYR A 73 -2.03 1.48 -5.71
CA TYR A 73 -1.87 0.52 -4.62
C TYR A 73 -3.17 0.33 -3.82
N LYS A 74 -3.84 1.42 -3.45
CA LYS A 74 -5.11 1.36 -2.71
C LYS A 74 -6.21 0.69 -3.54
N SER A 75 -6.26 0.92 -4.86
CA SER A 75 -7.22 0.26 -5.75
C SER A 75 -6.95 -1.25 -5.82
N LYS A 76 -5.68 -1.67 -5.99
CA LYS A 76 -5.25 -3.08 -5.99
C LYS A 76 -5.57 -3.77 -4.66
N GLN A 77 -5.33 -3.13 -3.52
CA GLN A 77 -5.70 -3.67 -2.21
C GLN A 77 -7.22 -3.85 -2.04
N LYS A 78 -8.04 -2.96 -2.60
CA LYS A 78 -9.52 -3.11 -2.60
C LYS A 78 -9.97 -4.30 -3.44
N GLN A 79 -9.30 -4.54 -4.57
CA GLN A 79 -9.59 -5.66 -5.48
C GLN A 79 -9.05 -7.01 -4.98
N ARG A 80 -8.14 -7.04 -3.99
CA ARG A 80 -7.73 -8.30 -3.36
C ARG A 80 -8.96 -9.02 -2.83
N LEU A 81 -8.98 -10.35 -3.03
CA LEU A 81 -10.11 -11.22 -2.74
C LEU A 81 -10.62 -10.97 -1.32
N GLN A 82 -11.77 -10.29 -1.23
CA GLN A 82 -12.50 -10.12 0.01
C GLN A 82 -13.06 -11.49 0.37
N ARG A 83 -12.42 -12.18 1.31
CA ARG A 83 -12.94 -13.46 1.80
C ARG A 83 -14.28 -13.20 2.48
N THR A 84 -15.37 -13.62 1.86
CA THR A 84 -16.69 -13.55 2.48
C THR A 84 -16.74 -14.62 3.57
N PHE A 85 -16.61 -14.20 4.83
CA PHE A 85 -16.87 -15.08 5.96
C PHE A 85 -18.37 -15.24 6.11
N VAL A 86 -18.88 -16.41 5.75
CA VAL A 86 -20.28 -16.79 5.97
C VAL A 86 -20.36 -17.71 7.18
N ARG A 87 -21.39 -17.56 8.02
CA ARG A 87 -21.65 -18.54 9.09
C ARG A 87 -22.10 -19.85 8.47
N ALA A 88 -21.80 -20.95 9.15
CA ALA A 88 -22.21 -22.28 8.72
C ALA A 88 -23.74 -22.39 8.54
N SER A 89 -24.52 -21.74 9.40
CA SER A 89 -25.98 -21.64 9.29
C SER A 89 -26.43 -20.96 8.00
N ASP A 90 -25.76 -19.87 7.63
CA ASP A 90 -26.14 -19.03 6.48
C ASP A 90 -25.79 -19.77 5.18
N ALA A 91 -24.64 -20.44 5.15
CA ALA A 91 -24.24 -21.30 4.04
C ALA A 91 -25.17 -22.53 3.88
N ALA A 92 -25.60 -23.14 4.99
CA ALA A 92 -26.56 -24.26 4.97
C ALA A 92 -27.95 -23.81 4.51
N ASN A 93 -28.46 -22.69 5.05
CA ASN A 93 -29.74 -22.11 4.65
C ASN A 93 -29.76 -21.68 3.19
N ALA A 94 -28.65 -21.15 2.65
CA ALA A 94 -28.55 -20.81 1.23
C ALA A 94 -28.64 -22.05 0.31
N LYS A 95 -28.15 -23.22 0.77
CA LYS A 95 -28.31 -24.49 0.03
C LYS A 95 -29.74 -25.02 0.07
N VAL A 96 -30.44 -24.87 1.19
CA VAL A 96 -31.81 -25.38 1.39
C VAL A 96 -32.85 -24.51 0.68
N THR A 97 -32.66 -23.18 0.70
CA THR A 97 -33.62 -22.24 0.09
C THR A 97 -33.48 -22.10 -1.43
N GLY A 98 -32.47 -22.73 -2.05
CA GLY A 98 -32.29 -22.73 -3.51
C GLY A 98 -31.98 -21.34 -4.09
N ALA A 99 -31.56 -20.37 -3.26
CA ALA A 99 -31.18 -19.04 -3.73
C ALA A 99 -30.02 -19.18 -4.72
N LYS A 100 -30.27 -18.84 -6.00
CA LYS A 100 -29.26 -18.90 -7.06
C LYS A 100 -28.03 -18.11 -6.63
N LYS A 101 -26.89 -18.82 -6.62
CA LYS A 101 -25.53 -18.33 -6.42
C LYS A 101 -25.41 -16.89 -6.94
N LEU A 102 -25.14 -15.93 -6.05
CA LEU A 102 -24.69 -14.59 -6.43
C LEU A 102 -23.51 -14.78 -7.38
N ARG A 103 -23.72 -14.44 -8.65
CA ARG A 103 -22.69 -14.46 -9.69
C ARG A 103 -21.63 -13.44 -9.28
N THR A 104 -20.46 -13.94 -8.90
CA THR A 104 -19.19 -13.20 -8.87
C THR A 104 -18.70 -12.94 -10.27
#